data_AF-A0A7K3QX51-F1
#
_entry.id   AF-A0A7K3QX51-F1
#
_cell.length_a   1.000
_cell.length_b   1.000
_cell.length_c   1.000
_cell.angle_alpha   90.00
_cell.angle_beta   90.00
_cell.angle_gamma   90.00
#
_symmetry.space_group_name_H-M   'P 1'
#
loop_
_entity.id
_entity.type
_entity.pdbx_description
1 polymer ?
#
loop_
_entity_poly.entity_id
_entity_poly.type
_entity_poly.pdbx_seq_one_letter_code
_entity_poly.pdbx_strand_id
1 'polypeptide(L)'
;MRVYVPLTLPGLAKAHETGVLAADPFAAYAVTPALREWCGTDDLEELEYTALGEAAGASLRLLAADPGAAPRRVVVAVDVADGAV
;
A
#
# COMPACT_ATOMS: atom_id res chain seq x y z
N MET A 1 -10.39 3.36 9.04
CA MET A 1 -9.67 3.93 7.88
C MET A 1 -8.94 2.83 7.11
N ARG A 2 -8.69 3.04 5.81
CA ARG A 2 -8.00 2.06 4.96
C ARG A 2 -6.56 2.48 4.66
N VAL A 3 -5.65 1.50 4.71
CA VAL A 3 -4.23 1.64 4.42
C VAL A 3 -3.85 0.67 3.30
N TYR A 4 -3.01 1.11 2.38
CA TYR A 4 -2.55 0.37 1.21
C TYR A 4 -1.07 0.05 1.35
N VAL A 5 -0.76 -1.24 1.45
CA VAL A 5 0.60 -1.73 1.66
C VAL A 5 1.15 -2.29 0.35
N PRO A 6 2.22 -1.70 -0.21
CA PRO A 6 2.88 -2.25 -1.40
C PRO A 6 3.62 -3.54 -1.06
N LEU A 7 3.40 -4.57 -1.86
CA LEU A 7 4.08 -5.86 -1.76
C LEU A 7 4.46 -6.41 -3.14
N THR A 8 5.23 -7.49 -3.12
CA THR A 8 5.42 -8.41 -4.24
C THR A 8 4.63 -9.70 -3.98
N LEU A 9 4.47 -10.56 -4.99
CA LEU A 9 3.82 -11.87 -4.80
C LEU A 9 4.52 -12.75 -3.74
N PRO A 10 5.87 -12.88 -3.74
CA PRO A 10 6.57 -13.56 -2.65
C PRO A 10 6.33 -12.91 -1.28
N GLY A 11 6.29 -11.57 -1.22
CA GLY A 11 5.98 -10.84 0.00
C GLY A 11 4.58 -11.15 0.53
N LEU A 12 3.57 -11.20 -0.36
CA LEU A 12 2.21 -11.60 -0.01
C LEU A 12 2.13 -13.05 0.49
N ALA A 13 2.83 -13.98 -0.16
CA ALA A 13 2.87 -15.37 0.27
C ALA A 13 3.44 -15.50 1.69
N LYS A 14 4.56 -14.84 1.97
CA LYS A 14 5.16 -14.79 3.31
C LYS A 14 4.23 -14.15 4.34
N ALA A 15 3.55 -13.07 3.98
CA ALA A 15 2.59 -12.42 4.88
C ALA A 15 1.40 -13.32 5.20
N HIS A 16 0.91 -14.07 4.22
CA HIS A 16 -0.16 -15.04 4.41
C HIS A 16 0.27 -16.20 5.34
N GLU A 17 1.50 -16.70 5.19
CA GLU A 17 2.03 -17.77 6.03
C GLU A 17 2.28 -17.34 7.48
N THR A 18 2.80 -16.13 7.67
CA THR A 18 3.26 -15.64 8.98
C THR A 18 2.23 -14.79 9.72
N GLY A 19 1.22 -14.28 9.02
CA GLY A 19 0.30 -13.27 9.53
C GLY A 19 0.92 -11.88 9.70
N VAL A 20 2.13 -11.66 9.18
CA VAL A 20 2.91 -10.42 9.35
C VAL A 20 3.24 -9.81 7.99
N LEU A 21 2.79 -8.57 7.75
CA LEU A 21 2.97 -7.88 6.45
C LEU A 21 4.43 -7.48 6.19
N ALA A 22 5.19 -7.13 7.21
CA ALA A 22 6.63 -6.92 7.14
C ALA A 22 7.28 -7.07 8.52
N ALA A 23 8.53 -7.52 8.56
CA ALA A 23 9.29 -7.68 9.80
C ALA A 23 10.02 -6.41 10.25
N ASP A 24 10.21 -5.46 9.33
CA ASP A 24 10.88 -4.17 9.52
C ASP A 24 9.92 -3.03 9.20
N PRO A 25 10.22 -1.77 9.59
CA PRO A 25 9.45 -0.61 9.13
C PRO A 25 9.31 -0.62 7.61
N PHE A 26 8.08 -0.45 7.13
CA PHE A 26 7.73 -0.52 5.73
C PHE A 26 6.87 0.67 5.33
N ALA A 27 6.89 1.01 4.04
CA ALA A 27 6.05 2.08 3.50
C ALA A 27 4.60 1.61 3.42
N ALA A 28 3.66 2.48 3.79
CA ALA A 28 2.24 2.28 3.63
C ALA A 28 1.57 3.61 3.23
N TYR A 29 0.46 3.53 2.52
CA TYR A 29 -0.20 4.69 1.92
C TYR A 29 -1.64 4.75 2.38
N ALA A 30 -2.15 5.94 2.70
CA ALA A 30 -3.51 6.14 3.14
C ALA A 30 -3.99 7.52 2.73
N VAL A 31 -5.28 7.79 2.90
CA VAL A 31 -5.83 9.13 2.75
C VAL A 31 -5.38 9.99 3.92
N THR A 32 -4.41 10.88 3.68
CA THR A 32 -3.88 11.82 4.67
C THR A 32 -4.49 13.22 4.47
N PRO A 33 -4.42 14.12 5.47
CA PRO A 33 -4.81 15.52 5.28
C PRO A 33 -4.07 16.19 4.12
N ALA A 34 -2.77 15.92 3.97
CA ALA A 34 -1.96 16.45 2.88
C ALA A 34 -2.42 15.94 1.50
N LEU A 35 -2.85 14.68 1.41
CA LEU A 35 -3.40 14.13 0.17
C LEU A 35 -4.72 14.81 -0.22
N ARG A 36 -5.61 15.04 0.76
CA ARG A 36 -6.88 15.74 0.56
C ARG A 36 -6.65 17.14 0.00
N GLU A 37 -5.75 17.89 0.62
CA GLU A 37 -5.38 19.23 0.18
C GLU A 37 -4.80 19.24 -1.24
N TRP A 38 -3.95 18.25 -1.55
CA TRP A 38 -3.32 18.15 -2.88
C TRP A 38 -4.32 17.77 -3.99
N CYS A 39 -5.22 16.82 -3.74
CA CYS A 39 -6.21 16.39 -4.72
C CYS A 39 -7.31 17.45 -4.96
N GLY A 40 -7.60 18.31 -3.97
CA GLY A 40 -8.66 19.32 -4.08
C GLY A 40 -10.08 18.73 -4.13
N THR A 41 -10.23 17.48 -3.68
CA THR A 41 -11.51 16.76 -3.58
C THR A 41 -11.66 16.19 -2.17
N ASP A 42 -12.90 16.17 -1.69
CA ASP A 42 -13.26 15.49 -0.43
C ASP A 42 -13.92 14.14 -0.68
N ASP A 43 -14.10 13.73 -1.94
CA ASP A 43 -14.62 12.42 -2.29
C ASP A 43 -13.64 11.33 -1.83
N LEU A 44 -14.10 10.53 -0.86
CA LEU A 44 -13.27 9.50 -0.25
C LEU A 44 -12.87 8.43 -1.25
N GLU A 45 -13.73 8.07 -2.21
CA GLU A 45 -13.42 7.02 -3.18
C GLU A 45 -12.29 7.47 -4.12
N GLU A 46 -12.33 8.73 -4.57
CA GLU A 46 -11.27 9.31 -5.40
C GLU A 46 -9.92 9.40 -4.65
N LEU A 47 -9.97 9.78 -3.37
CA LEU A 47 -8.79 9.84 -2.51
C LEU A 47 -8.21 8.45 -2.23
N GLU A 48 -9.06 7.47 -1.96
CA GLU A 48 -8.68 6.06 -1.76
C GLU A 48 -8.03 5.50 -3.03
N TYR A 49 -8.58 5.80 -4.21
CA TYR A 49 -8.00 5.41 -5.49
C TYR A 49 -6.61 6.05 -5.71
N THR A 50 -6.45 7.31 -5.31
CA THR A 50 -5.16 8.01 -5.41
C THR A 50 -4.11 7.38 -4.48
N ALA A 51 -4.46 7.10 -3.22
CA ALA A 51 -3.56 6.42 -2.27
C ALA A 51 -3.19 5.00 -2.74
N LEU A 52 -4.15 4.26 -3.31
CA LEU A 52 -3.91 2.96 -3.95
C LEU A 52 -2.94 3.07 -5.13
N GLY A 53 -3.05 4.12 -5.95
CA GLY A 53 -2.16 4.39 -7.07
C GLY A 53 -0.71 4.61 -6.63
N GLU A 54 -0.50 5.40 -5.58
CA GLU A 54 0.84 5.64 -5.00
C GLU A 54 1.45 4.35 -4.44
N ALA A 55 0.66 3.55 -3.73
CA ALA A 55 1.09 2.23 -3.26
C ALA A 55 1.44 1.30 -4.44
N ALA A 56 0.64 1.30 -5.51
CA ALA A 56 0.93 0.51 -6.70
C ALA A 56 2.25 0.92 -7.36
N GLY A 57 2.57 2.22 -7.40
CA GLY A 57 3.87 2.72 -7.86
C GLY A 57 5.02 2.26 -6.96
N ALA A 58 4.82 2.21 -5.65
CA ALA A 58 5.80 1.67 -4.72
C ALA A 58 6.06 0.16 -4.92
N SER A 59 5.02 -0.63 -5.23
CA SER A 59 5.20 -2.05 -5.56
C SER A 59 6.08 -2.27 -6.80
N LEU A 60 6.04 -1.34 -7.77
CA LEU A 60 6.94 -1.41 -8.93
C LEU A 60 8.41 -1.19 -8.52
N ARG A 61 8.68 -0.33 -7.54
CA ARG A 61 10.04 -0.13 -7.00
C ARG A 61 10.53 -1.38 -6.28
N LEU A 62 9.65 -2.08 -5.55
CA LEU A 62 9.97 -3.36 -4.93
C LEU A 62 10.30 -4.43 -5.98
N LEU A 63 9.50 -4.53 -7.05
CA LEU A 63 9.77 -5.46 -8.15
C LEU A 63 11.07 -5.13 -8.89
N ALA A 64 11.37 -3.84 -9.09
CA ALA A 64 12.63 -3.43 -9.71
C ALA A 64 13.86 -3.83 -8.87
N ALA A 65 13.72 -3.90 -7.55
CA ALA A 65 14.76 -4.36 -6.63
C ALA A 65 14.89 -5.88 -6.54
N ASP A 66 13.89 -6.64 -6.99
CA ASP A 66 13.88 -8.11 -7.02
C ASP A 66 13.57 -8.65 -8.43
N PRO A 67 14.58 -8.73 -9.32
CA PRO A 67 14.40 -9.24 -10.69
C PRO A 67 13.93 -10.70 -10.78
N GLY A 68 14.02 -11.46 -9.69
CA GLY A 68 13.55 -12.85 -9.62
C GLY A 68 12.07 -12.97 -9.31
N ALA A 69 11.43 -11.92 -8.79
CA ALA A 69 10.01 -11.92 -8.52
C ALA A 69 9.18 -11.94 -9.81
N ALA A 70 8.01 -12.59 -9.77
CA ALA A 70 7.04 -12.48 -10.83
C ALA A 70 6.65 -10.99 -11.03
N PRO A 71 6.61 -10.47 -12.28
CA PRO A 71 6.39 -9.05 -12.57
C PRO A 71 4.91 -8.67 -12.42
N ARG A 72 4.38 -8.85 -11.21
CA ARG A 72 3.00 -8.57 -10.82
C ARG A 72 3.03 -7.68 -9.59
N ARG A 73 2.54 -6.46 -9.75
CA ARG A 73 2.36 -5.52 -8.63
C ARG A 73 1.30 -6.07 -7.67
N VAL A 74 1.58 -6.02 -6.38
CA VAL A 74 0.62 -6.39 -5.34
C VAL A 74 0.46 -5.21 -4.40
N VAL A 75 -0.79 -4.90 -4.06
CA VAL A 75 -1.11 -3.94 -3.00
C VAL A 75 -2.16 -4.60 -2.11
N VAL A 76 -1.91 -4.61 -0.80
CA VAL A 76 -2.86 -5.11 0.19
C VAL A 76 -3.59 -3.93 0.81
N ALA A 77 -4.91 -3.94 0.73
CA ALA A 77 -5.76 -3.01 1.46
C ALA A 77 -6.04 -3.57 2.85
N VAL A 78 -5.79 -2.76 3.88
CA VAL A 78 -5.97 -3.12 5.29
C VAL A 78 -6.88 -2.09 5.93
N ASP A 79 -7.97 -2.54 6.54
CA ASP A 79 -8.83 -1.68 7.35
C ASP A 79 -8.32 -1.66 8.79
N VAL A 80 -8.04 -0.47 9.31
CA VAL A 80 -7.53 -0.21 10.67
C VAL A 80 -8.40 0.83 11.38
N ALA A 81 -8.29 0.92 12.71
CA ALA A 81 -8.96 1.97 13.48
C ALA A 81 -8.44 3.37 13.08
N ASP A 82 -9.30 4.38 13.08
CA ASP A 82 -8.95 5.73 12.60
C ASP A 82 -7.82 6.41 13.38
N GLY A 83 -7.59 6.03 14.64
CA GLY A 83 -6.49 6.56 15.46
C GLY A 83 -5.17 5.77 15.34
N ALA A 84 -5.09 4.81 14.41
CA ALA A 84 -3.90 3.97 14.23
C ALA A 84 -2.88 4.55 13.24
N VAL A 85 -3.21 5.65 12.55
CA VAL A 85 -2.38 6.32 11.54
C VAL A 85 -2.29 7.81 11.84
#